data_AF-H6UVQ2-F1
#
_entry.id   AF-H6UVQ2-F1
#
_cell.length_a   1.000
_cell.length_b   1.000
_cell.length_c   1.000
_cell.angle_alpha   90.00
_cell.angle_beta   90.00
_cell.angle_gamma   90.00
#
_symmetry.space_group_name_H-M   'P 1'
#
loop_
_entity.id
_entity.type
_entity.pdbx_description
1 polymer ?
#
loop_
_entity_poly.entity_id
_entity_poly.type
_entity_poly.pdbx_seq_one_letter_code
_entity_poly.pdbx_strand_id
1 'polypeptide(L)'
;TGTMLLERLDENRMLSHLDDTREAVLIIARLLAHLTSVPAPHGMRRLGDIAQAMLDQTPWALQRIPDPEARRLVADCAAAVREVVNEPGYRLLHWDLHDENVLASDRAPWLAIDPKPLSGDPGFELWPALDNRFDADDVVWRFDAMTDVLGLDRARARAWTLGRLLQNSL
;
A
#
# COMPACT_ATOMS: atom_id res chain seq x y z
N THR A 1 3.94 -13.51 23.97
CA THR A 1 2.50 -13.17 24.05
C THR A 1 2.36 -11.68 23.83
N GLY A 2 1.74 -11.28 22.72
CA GLY A 2 1.46 -9.88 22.42
C GLY A 2 -0.05 -9.66 22.56
N THR A 3 -0.49 -9.11 23.69
CA THR A 3 -1.88 -8.67 23.86
C THR A 3 -1.84 -7.17 24.08
N MET A 4 -2.69 -6.46 23.36
CA MET A 4 -2.86 -5.02 23.49
C MET A 4 -4.27 -4.72 23.99
N LEU A 5 -4.38 -3.70 24.83
CA LEU A 5 -5.66 -3.09 25.17
C LEU A 5 -5.76 -1.78 24.39
N LEU A 6 -6.71 -1.70 23.47
CA LEU A 6 -6.97 -0.53 22.64
C LEU A 6 -8.33 0.06 22.99
N GLU A 7 -8.56 1.31 22.58
CA GLU A 7 -9.91 1.88 22.62
C GLU A 7 -10.87 1.05 21.76
N ARG A 8 -12.14 0.98 22.18
CA ARG A 8 -13.17 0.28 21.40
C ARG A 8 -13.67 1.19 20.29
N LEU A 9 -13.66 0.69 19.06
CA LEU A 9 -14.22 1.35 17.88
C LEU A 9 -15.62 0.81 17.56
N ASP A 10 -16.33 1.44 16.63
CA ASP A 10 -17.65 0.96 16.18
C ASP A 10 -17.50 -0.11 15.11
N GLU A 11 -17.54 -1.37 15.53
CA GLU A 11 -17.43 -2.56 14.65
C GLU A 11 -18.57 -2.69 13.62
N ASN A 12 -19.70 -2.00 13.82
CA ASN A 12 -20.81 -2.02 12.85
C ASN A 12 -20.65 -0.95 11.76
N ARG A 13 -19.65 -0.07 11.89
CA ARG A 13 -19.38 1.04 10.98
C ARG A 13 -17.97 0.93 10.42
N MET A 14 -17.80 -0.07 9.56
CA MET A 14 -16.60 -0.24 8.75
C MET A 14 -16.67 0.63 7.49
N LEU A 15 -15.52 1.07 6.99
CA LEU A 15 -15.48 1.82 5.74
C LEU A 15 -15.95 0.97 4.54
N SER A 16 -15.76 -0.35 4.61
CA SER A 16 -16.26 -1.30 3.60
C SER A 16 -17.79 -1.29 3.47
N HIS A 17 -18.53 -0.79 4.46
CA HIS A 17 -19.99 -0.62 4.40
C HIS A 17 -20.42 0.64 3.63
N LEU A 18 -19.48 1.51 3.21
CA LEU A 18 -19.77 2.68 2.40
C LEU A 18 -19.98 2.27 0.93
N ASP A 19 -21.14 2.57 0.35
CA ASP A 19 -21.44 2.19 -1.04
C ASP A 19 -20.50 2.87 -2.05
N ASP A 20 -20.16 4.13 -1.81
CA ASP A 20 -19.29 4.95 -2.67
C ASP A 20 -17.82 4.54 -2.51
N THR A 21 -17.33 3.75 -3.48
CA THR A 21 -15.92 3.30 -3.55
C THR A 21 -14.93 4.45 -3.68
N ARG A 22 -15.30 5.51 -4.38
CA ARG A 22 -14.42 6.65 -4.63
C ARG A 22 -14.25 7.47 -3.37
N GLU A 23 -15.33 7.69 -2.61
CA GLU A 23 -15.23 8.33 -1.29
C GLU A 23 -14.42 7.47 -0.31
N ALA A 24 -14.60 6.14 -0.32
CA ALA A 24 -13.79 5.25 0.51
C ALA A 24 -12.29 5.36 0.19
N VAL A 25 -11.91 5.43 -1.08
CA VAL A 25 -10.52 5.65 -1.51
C VAL A 25 -9.99 7.00 -1.02
N LEU A 26 -10.79 8.06 -1.09
CA LEU A 26 -10.39 9.38 -0.58
C LEU A 26 -10.22 9.39 0.95
N ILE A 27 -11.05 8.65 1.68
CA ILE A 27 -10.90 8.47 3.13
C ILE A 27 -9.58 7.76 3.46
N ILE A 28 -9.28 6.64 2.77
CA ILE A 28 -8.02 5.92 2.92
C ILE A 28 -6.84 6.82 2.57
N ALA A 29 -6.92 7.58 1.47
CA ALA A 29 -5.85 8.48 1.05
C ALA A 29 -5.54 9.54 2.12
N ARG A 30 -6.57 10.13 2.75
CA ARG A 30 -6.38 11.10 3.84
C ARG A 30 -5.77 10.46 5.09
N LEU A 31 -6.14 9.22 5.41
CA LEU A 31 -5.53 8.47 6.51
C LEU A 31 -4.05 8.17 6.23
N LEU A 32 -3.72 7.72 5.02
CA LEU A 32 -2.33 7.50 4.60
C LEU A 32 -1.51 8.78 4.62
N ALA A 33 -2.07 9.91 4.13
CA ALA A 33 -1.39 11.21 4.19
C ALA A 33 -1.06 11.61 5.64
N HIS A 34 -1.95 11.32 6.59
CA HIS A 34 -1.70 11.55 8.00
C HIS A 34 -0.60 10.61 8.55
N LEU A 35 -0.73 9.30 8.34
CA LEU A 35 0.21 8.30 8.85
C LEU A 35 1.63 8.48 8.29
N THR A 36 1.74 8.78 7.00
CA THR A 36 3.02 8.92 6.29
C THR A 36 3.66 10.31 6.47
N SER A 37 3.02 11.23 7.19
CA SER A 37 3.57 12.56 7.47
C SER A 37 4.79 12.53 8.41
N VAL A 38 4.97 11.44 9.16
CA VAL A 38 6.06 11.26 10.14
C VAL A 38 7.09 10.23 9.67
N PRO A 39 8.37 10.36 10.08
CA PRO A 39 9.35 9.30 9.87
C PRO A 39 8.96 8.04 10.68
N ALA A 40 9.34 6.87 10.17
CA ALA A 40 9.20 5.63 10.91
C ALA A 40 10.09 5.63 12.17
N PRO A 41 9.61 5.10 13.30
CA PRO A 41 10.46 4.89 14.48
C PRO A 41 11.70 4.04 14.18
N HIS A 42 12.76 4.25 14.95
CA HIS A 42 13.96 3.42 14.85
C HIS A 42 13.65 1.94 15.12
N GLY A 43 14.34 1.05 14.42
CA GLY A 43 14.19 -0.41 14.58
C GLY A 43 13.04 -1.02 13.77
N MET A 44 12.24 -0.22 13.05
CA MET A 44 11.28 -0.74 12.09
C MET A 44 11.98 -1.43 10.92
N ARG A 45 11.41 -2.54 10.44
CA ARG A 45 11.82 -3.19 9.18
C ARG A 45 11.77 -2.18 8.03
N ARG A 46 12.60 -2.34 7.01
CA ARG A 46 12.73 -1.36 5.92
C ARG A 46 12.17 -1.89 4.61
N LEU A 47 11.49 -1.02 3.88
CA LEU A 47 11.01 -1.31 2.53
C LEU A 47 12.17 -1.65 1.60
N GLY A 48 13.33 -0.99 1.76
CA GLY A 48 14.53 -1.27 0.97
C GLY A 48 14.99 -2.72 1.08
N ASP A 49 15.02 -3.28 2.30
CA ASP A 49 15.43 -4.67 2.52
C ASP A 49 14.44 -5.64 1.86
N ILE A 50 13.14 -5.33 1.95
CA ILE A 50 12.08 -6.16 1.34
C ILE A 50 12.13 -6.07 -0.19
N ALA A 51 12.29 -4.87 -0.74
CA ALA A 51 12.39 -4.64 -2.17
C ALA A 51 13.63 -5.32 -2.76
N GLN A 52 14.77 -5.30 -2.06
CA GLN A 52 15.96 -6.02 -2.49
C GLN A 52 15.72 -7.53 -2.50
N ALA A 53 15.12 -8.09 -1.44
CA ALA A 53 14.77 -9.50 -1.38
C ALA A 53 13.81 -9.92 -2.51
N MET A 54 12.82 -9.08 -2.83
CA MET A 54 11.91 -9.30 -3.97
C MET A 54 12.69 -9.36 -5.30
N LEU A 55 13.63 -8.44 -5.52
CA LEU A 55 14.47 -8.42 -6.72
C LEU A 55 15.36 -9.65 -6.83
N ASP A 56 15.93 -10.12 -5.71
CA ASP A 56 16.77 -11.31 -5.65
C ASP A 56 15.97 -12.60 -5.95
N GLN A 57 14.69 -12.67 -5.53
CA GLN A 57 13.79 -13.80 -5.79
C GLN A 57 13.25 -13.81 -7.22
N THR A 58 13.13 -12.64 -7.86
CA THR A 58 12.48 -12.47 -9.17
C THR A 58 12.97 -13.45 -10.26
N PRO A 59 14.28 -13.67 -10.49
CA PRO A 59 14.75 -14.57 -11.54
C PRO A 59 14.20 -16.00 -11.42
N TRP A 60 14.08 -16.51 -10.19
CA TRP A 60 13.54 -17.84 -9.93
C TRP A 60 12.01 -17.88 -10.14
N ALA A 61 11.30 -16.85 -9.71
CA ALA A 61 9.85 -16.75 -9.93
C ALA A 61 9.51 -16.71 -11.43
N LEU A 62 10.24 -15.93 -12.23
CA LEU A 62 10.02 -15.83 -13.67
C LEU A 62 10.18 -17.16 -14.41
N GLN A 63 11.07 -18.05 -13.95
CA GLN A 63 11.25 -19.39 -14.53
C GLN A 63 10.02 -20.29 -14.32
N ARG A 64 9.20 -19.99 -13.31
CA ARG A 64 8.06 -20.82 -12.87
C ARG A 64 6.72 -20.36 -13.42
N ILE A 65 6.66 -19.17 -14.02
CA ILE A 65 5.44 -18.61 -14.63
C ILE A 65 5.37 -19.13 -16.08
N PRO A 66 4.48 -20.08 -16.44
CA PRO A 66 4.46 -20.65 -17.78
C PRO A 66 3.94 -19.67 -18.82
N ASP A 67 2.94 -18.87 -18.43
CA ASP A 67 2.29 -17.89 -19.29
C ASP A 67 3.25 -16.73 -19.66
N PRO A 68 3.54 -16.50 -20.96
CA PRO A 68 4.49 -15.47 -21.38
C PRO A 68 4.06 -14.03 -21.05
N GLU A 69 2.76 -13.76 -20.97
CA GLU A 69 2.23 -12.43 -20.69
C GLU A 69 2.37 -12.10 -19.21
N ALA A 70 1.91 -12.98 -18.32
CA ALA A 70 2.11 -12.88 -16.89
C ALA A 70 3.60 -12.80 -16.51
N ARG A 71 4.45 -13.59 -17.17
CA ARG A 71 5.90 -13.54 -16.95
C ARG A 71 6.47 -12.16 -17.31
N ARG A 72 6.00 -11.55 -18.39
CA ARG A 72 6.41 -10.19 -18.79
C ARG A 72 5.94 -9.15 -17.78
N LEU A 73 4.69 -9.23 -17.33
CA LEU A 73 4.14 -8.32 -16.32
C LEU A 73 4.95 -8.35 -15.01
N VAL A 74 5.32 -9.55 -14.51
CA VAL A 74 6.17 -9.68 -13.32
C VAL A 74 7.57 -9.12 -13.56
N ALA A 75 8.14 -9.34 -14.74
CA ALA A 75 9.44 -8.77 -15.10
C ALA A 75 9.41 -7.24 -15.16
N ASP A 76 8.33 -6.66 -15.69
CA ASP A 76 8.10 -5.22 -15.77
C ASP A 76 7.92 -4.61 -14.37
N CYS A 77 7.22 -5.30 -13.47
CA CYS A 77 7.10 -4.88 -12.07
C CYS A 77 8.48 -4.85 -11.38
N ALA A 78 9.32 -5.88 -11.60
CA ALA A 78 10.68 -5.90 -11.09
C ALA A 78 11.57 -4.82 -11.71
N ALA A 79 11.39 -4.50 -13.00
CA ALA A 79 12.09 -3.39 -13.63
C ALA A 79 11.74 -2.06 -12.96
N ALA A 80 10.46 -1.80 -12.70
CA ALA A 80 10.02 -0.59 -12.02
C ALA A 80 10.60 -0.48 -10.59
N VAL A 81 10.67 -1.58 -9.83
CA VAL A 81 11.29 -1.57 -8.49
C VAL A 81 12.77 -1.20 -8.55
N ARG A 82 13.52 -1.68 -9.56
CA ARG A 82 14.95 -1.33 -9.73
C ARG A 82 15.18 0.17 -9.91
N GLU A 83 14.20 0.90 -10.44
CA GLU A 83 14.30 2.36 -10.63
C GLU A 83 14.28 3.12 -9.29
N VAL A 84 13.64 2.56 -8.25
CA VAL A 84 13.38 3.28 -6.98
C VAL A 84 14.02 2.65 -5.75
N VAL A 85 14.50 1.40 -5.83
CA VAL A 85 15.01 0.63 -4.67
C VAL A 85 16.15 1.30 -3.90
N ASN A 86 16.96 2.12 -4.57
CA ASN A 86 18.12 2.80 -3.94
C ASN A 86 17.72 3.96 -3.02
N GLU A 87 16.48 4.43 -3.11
CA GLU A 87 15.96 5.52 -2.28
C GLU A 87 14.66 5.08 -1.59
N PRO A 88 14.63 4.02 -0.78
CA PRO A 88 13.37 3.36 -0.38
C PRO A 88 12.47 4.15 0.57
N GLY A 89 12.79 5.41 0.85
CA GLY A 89 12.05 6.26 1.80
C GLY A 89 12.26 5.87 3.26
N TYR A 90 11.66 6.67 4.15
CA TYR A 90 11.80 6.52 5.60
C TYR A 90 10.52 6.88 6.37
N ARG A 91 9.38 7.02 5.67
CA ARG A 91 8.10 7.35 6.30
C ARG A 91 7.51 6.13 7.00
N LEU A 92 6.68 6.38 8.02
CA LEU A 92 5.92 5.33 8.68
C LEU A 92 4.82 4.83 7.74
N LEU A 93 4.90 3.55 7.40
CA LEU A 93 3.93 2.89 6.54
C LEU A 93 2.97 2.02 7.38
N HIS A 94 1.69 2.00 7.00
CA HIS A 94 0.66 1.07 7.45
C HIS A 94 0.82 -0.32 6.81
N TRP A 95 1.21 -0.38 5.53
CA TRP A 95 1.39 -1.58 4.69
C TRP A 95 0.13 -2.28 4.23
N ASP A 96 -0.97 -2.20 4.97
CA ASP A 96 -2.17 -3.01 4.72
C ASP A 96 -3.48 -2.21 4.89
N LEU A 97 -3.44 -0.91 4.54
CA LEU A 97 -4.62 -0.08 4.77
C LEU A 97 -5.64 -0.27 3.64
N HIS A 98 -6.72 -0.95 3.97
CA HIS A 98 -7.90 -1.15 3.13
C HIS A 98 -9.18 -0.78 3.87
N ASP A 99 -10.33 -0.80 3.20
CA ASP A 99 -11.62 -0.37 3.73
C ASP A 99 -12.11 -1.22 4.92
N GLU A 100 -11.78 -2.51 4.99
CA GLU A 100 -12.03 -3.34 6.18
C GLU A 100 -11.07 -3.03 7.35
N ASN A 101 -9.92 -2.38 7.09
CA ASN A 101 -8.99 -1.91 8.11
C ASN A 101 -9.22 -0.44 8.51
N VAL A 102 -10.44 0.06 8.27
CA VAL A 102 -10.88 1.39 8.68
C VAL A 102 -12.23 1.33 9.38
N LEU A 103 -12.28 1.80 10.64
CA LEU A 103 -13.47 1.79 11.49
C LEU A 103 -13.83 3.19 11.97
N ALA A 104 -15.12 3.46 12.18
CA ALA A 104 -15.57 4.69 12.78
C ALA A 104 -15.23 4.75 14.28
N SER A 105 -15.09 5.98 14.79
CA SER A 105 -14.79 6.25 16.19
C SER A 105 -15.51 7.52 16.66
N ASP A 106 -15.61 7.69 17.97
CA ASP A 106 -16.09 8.94 18.57
C ASP A 106 -15.03 10.06 18.48
N ARG A 107 -13.73 9.73 18.43
CA ARG A 107 -12.67 10.75 18.42
C ARG A 107 -12.36 11.31 17.03
N ALA A 108 -12.71 10.58 15.97
CA ALA A 108 -12.53 10.97 14.59
C ALA A 108 -13.50 10.17 13.71
N PRO A 109 -13.92 10.69 12.54
CA PRO A 109 -14.87 9.99 11.67
C PRO A 109 -14.42 8.57 11.29
N TRP A 110 -13.12 8.37 11.10
CA TRP A 110 -12.49 7.13 10.67
C TRP A 110 -11.11 6.96 11.30
N LEU A 111 -10.75 5.74 11.66
CA LEU A 111 -9.44 5.34 12.17
C LEU A 111 -8.93 4.11 11.43
N ALA A 112 -7.64 4.12 11.11
CA ALA A 112 -6.93 2.96 10.61
C ALA A 112 -6.62 1.97 11.74
N ILE A 113 -6.75 0.67 11.46
CA ILE A 113 -6.46 -0.43 12.39
C ILE A 113 -5.58 -1.49 11.73
N ASP A 114 -5.04 -2.38 12.56
CA ASP A 114 -4.20 -3.52 12.16
C ASP A 114 -2.97 -3.18 11.27
N PRO A 115 -2.14 -2.20 11.65
CA PRO A 115 -0.95 -1.86 10.86
C PRO A 115 0.08 -3.00 10.88
N LYS A 116 0.80 -3.15 9.76
CA LYS A 116 1.97 -4.04 9.62
C LYS A 116 3.23 -3.20 9.37
N PRO A 117 3.65 -2.38 10.37
CA PRO A 117 4.42 -1.18 10.12
C PRO A 117 5.82 -1.45 9.60
N LEU A 118 6.33 -0.48 8.84
CA LEU A 118 7.67 -0.46 8.31
C LEU A 118 8.09 0.97 7.97
N SER A 119 9.39 1.14 7.72
CA SER A 119 9.99 2.35 7.18
C SER A 119 10.06 2.27 5.66
N GLY A 120 9.46 3.21 4.93
CA GLY A 120 9.54 3.18 3.48
C GLY A 120 8.97 4.39 2.75
N ASP A 121 8.72 4.19 1.46
CA ASP A 121 8.14 5.16 0.55
C ASP A 121 6.61 5.06 0.57
N PRO A 122 5.88 6.18 0.76
CA PRO A 122 4.42 6.19 0.77
C PRO A 122 3.76 5.65 -0.51
N GLY A 123 4.44 5.67 -1.65
CA GLY A 123 3.93 5.08 -2.89
C GLY A 123 3.62 3.58 -2.78
N PHE A 124 4.26 2.87 -1.85
CA PHE A 124 4.02 1.45 -1.63
C PHE A 124 2.66 1.15 -0.95
N GLU A 125 2.00 2.18 -0.41
CA GLU A 125 0.70 2.09 0.28
C GLU A 125 -0.50 2.08 -0.66
N LEU A 126 -0.30 2.41 -1.95
CA LEU A 126 -1.43 2.68 -2.83
C LEU A 126 -2.19 1.41 -3.20
N TRP A 127 -1.46 0.31 -3.47
CA TRP A 127 -2.06 -0.90 -4.04
C TRP A 127 -3.21 -1.49 -3.22
N PRO A 128 -3.15 -1.66 -1.88
CA PRO A 128 -4.29 -2.15 -1.10
C PRO A 128 -5.61 -1.39 -1.39
N ALA A 129 -5.57 -0.06 -1.50
CA ALA A 129 -6.76 0.74 -1.81
C ALA A 129 -7.18 0.68 -3.29
N LEU A 130 -6.23 0.42 -4.20
CA LEU A 130 -6.53 0.19 -5.62
C LEU A 130 -7.19 -1.17 -5.84
N ASP A 131 -6.78 -2.18 -5.08
CA ASP A 131 -7.24 -3.58 -5.18
C ASP A 131 -8.58 -3.83 -4.46
N ASN A 132 -8.89 -3.05 -3.42
CA ASN A 132 -10.19 -3.13 -2.75
C ASN A 132 -11.34 -2.91 -3.73
N ARG A 133 -12.32 -3.83 -3.74
CA ARG A 133 -13.51 -3.70 -4.61
C ARG A 133 -13.08 -3.30 -6.02
N PHE A 134 -12.13 -4.08 -6.55
CA PHE A 134 -11.40 -3.78 -7.78
C PHE A 134 -12.35 -3.54 -8.95
N ASP A 135 -12.11 -2.45 -9.67
CA ASP A 135 -12.73 -2.13 -10.95
C ASP A 135 -11.64 -1.53 -11.85
N ALA A 136 -11.38 -2.17 -12.98
CA ALA A 136 -10.32 -1.78 -13.90
C ALA A 136 -10.54 -0.36 -14.44
N ASP A 137 -11.79 0.07 -14.62
CA ASP A 137 -12.13 1.39 -15.15
C ASP A 137 -11.83 2.52 -14.14
N ASP A 138 -11.74 2.18 -12.85
CA ASP A 138 -11.49 3.12 -11.75
C ASP A 138 -10.01 3.24 -11.37
N VAL A 139 -9.15 2.30 -11.76
CA VAL A 139 -7.74 2.23 -11.31
C VAL A 139 -6.99 3.54 -11.55
N VAL A 140 -7.15 4.13 -12.75
CA VAL A 140 -6.49 5.39 -13.11
C VAL A 140 -6.97 6.52 -12.22
N TRP A 141 -8.30 6.66 -12.04
CA TRP A 141 -8.86 7.69 -11.19
C TRP A 141 -8.40 7.54 -9.73
N ARG A 142 -8.40 6.31 -9.20
CA ARG A 142 -7.98 6.04 -7.81
C ARG A 142 -6.50 6.36 -7.62
N PHE A 143 -5.64 5.95 -8.55
CA PHE A 143 -4.22 6.28 -8.50
C PHE A 143 -4.00 7.80 -8.52
N ASP A 144 -4.71 8.51 -9.39
CA ASP A 144 -4.65 9.97 -9.49
C ASP A 144 -5.11 10.64 -8.20
N ALA A 145 -6.29 10.28 -7.71
CA ALA A 145 -6.84 10.82 -6.48
C ALA A 145 -5.92 10.59 -5.26
N MET A 146 -5.36 9.39 -5.12
CA MET A 146 -4.47 9.09 -4.01
C MET A 146 -3.14 9.83 -4.13
N THR A 147 -2.52 9.87 -5.31
CA THR A 147 -1.26 10.61 -5.51
C THR A 147 -1.42 12.10 -5.25
N ASP A 148 -2.56 12.69 -5.63
CA ASP A 148 -2.89 14.08 -5.35
C ASP A 148 -3.08 14.34 -3.84
N VAL A 149 -3.86 13.51 -3.15
CA VAL A 149 -4.13 13.68 -1.70
C VAL A 149 -2.87 13.47 -0.86
N LEU A 150 -2.03 12.50 -1.21
CA LEU A 150 -0.77 12.23 -0.50
C LEU A 150 0.37 13.19 -0.94
N GLY A 151 0.20 13.92 -2.04
CA GLY A 151 1.24 14.80 -2.60
C GLY A 151 2.47 14.05 -3.11
N LEU A 152 2.27 12.91 -3.76
CA LEU A 152 3.36 12.03 -4.20
C LEU A 152 3.88 12.40 -5.60
N ASP A 153 5.17 12.16 -5.83
CA ASP A 153 5.68 12.07 -7.21
C ASP A 153 5.04 10.86 -7.92
N ARG A 154 4.33 11.12 -9.02
CA ARG A 154 3.51 10.11 -9.70
C ARG A 154 4.33 8.99 -10.33
N ALA A 155 5.50 9.30 -10.87
CA ALA A 155 6.36 8.28 -11.50
C ALA A 155 6.90 7.32 -10.43
N ARG A 156 7.37 7.87 -9.31
CA ARG A 156 7.85 7.13 -8.16
C ARG A 156 6.75 6.33 -7.47
N ALA A 157 5.56 6.91 -7.30
CA ALA A 157 4.39 6.23 -6.76
C ALA A 157 4.00 5.03 -7.63
N ARG A 158 3.99 5.19 -8.96
CA ARG A 158 3.71 4.10 -9.90
C ARG A 158 4.71 2.95 -9.73
N ALA A 159 6.00 3.26 -9.62
CA ALA A 159 7.04 2.24 -9.45
C ALA A 159 6.85 1.45 -8.14
N TRP A 160 6.52 2.12 -7.03
CA TRP A 160 6.24 1.43 -5.77
C TRP A 160 4.91 0.65 -5.76
N THR A 161 3.86 1.14 -6.42
CA THR A 161 2.62 0.38 -6.63
C THR A 161 2.90 -0.91 -7.40
N LEU A 162 3.71 -0.85 -8.47
CA LEU A 162 4.17 -2.04 -9.20
C LEU A 162 5.06 -2.94 -8.32
N GLY A 163 5.81 -2.37 -7.39
CA GLY A 163 6.53 -3.13 -6.37
C GLY A 163 5.63 -3.95 -5.46
N ARG A 164 4.44 -3.43 -5.11
CA ARG A 164 3.46 -4.19 -4.33
C ARG A 164 2.84 -5.32 -5.15
N LEU A 165 2.59 -5.09 -6.45
CA LEU A 165 2.18 -6.15 -7.38
C LEU A 165 3.26 -7.25 -7.52
N LEU A 166 4.53 -6.86 -7.61
CA LEU A 166 5.64 -7.82 -7.59
C LEU A 166 5.61 -8.64 -6.30
N GLN A 167 5.47 -7.99 -5.13
CA GLN A 167 5.36 -8.69 -3.85
C GLN A 167 4.22 -9.73 -3.83
N ASN A 168 3.07 -9.42 -4.42
CA ASN A 168 1.94 -10.33 -4.49
C ASN A 168 2.11 -11.46 -5.53
N SER A 169 3.12 -11.38 -6.38
CA SER A 169 3.40 -12.34 -7.47
C SER A 169 4.58 -13.28 -7.18
N LEU A 170 5.31 -13.08 -6.09
CA LEU A 170 6.50 -13.84 -5.69
C LEU A 170 6.17 -14.93 -4.66
#